data_AF-A0A0E9Y1M5-F1
#
_entry.id   AF-A0A0E9Y1M5-F1
#
_cell.length_a   1.000
_cell.length_b   1.000
_cell.length_c   1.000
_cell.angle_alpha   90.00
_cell.angle_beta   90.00
_cell.angle_gamma   90.00
#
_symmetry.space_group_name_H-M   'P 1'
#
loop_
_entity.id
_entity.type
_entity.pdbx_description
1 polymer ?
#
loop_
_entity_poly.entity_id
_entity_poly.type
_entity_poly.pdbx_seq_one_letter_code
_entity_poly.pdbx_strand_id
1 'polypeptide(L)'
;SMSILLPVDRAGVESVKGKLTLEEFRKLLYNLREATVQVHLPRFKLEEEYKLKKVLPKVGIQKVFDKSQADLSGINGGRDLFVDEVVHKAVVEVNEEGSEAAAVTGVVINTRTIGGPLQFRADHPFLFFIRNTRTGDLLFMGQVNRV
;
A
#
# COMPACT_ATOMS: atom_id res chain seq x y z
N SER A 1 6.63 -7.35 4.74
CA SER A 1 7.40 -6.95 3.54
C SER A 1 6.69 -5.81 2.83
N MET A 2 7.43 -5.05 2.02
CA MET A 2 6.86 -4.05 1.11
C MET A 2 6.80 -4.63 -0.31
N SER A 3 5.73 -4.34 -1.03
CA SER A 3 5.57 -4.68 -2.45
C SER A 3 5.22 -3.42 -3.21
N ILE A 4 5.89 -3.19 -4.34
CA ILE A 4 5.70 -2.00 -5.18
C ILE A 4 5.15 -2.45 -6.52
N LEU A 5 4.07 -1.79 -6.95
CA LEU A 5 3.46 -2.00 -8.25
C LEU A 5 3.68 -0.74 -9.09
N LEU A 6 4.61 -0.83 -10.03
CA LEU A 6 4.92 0.22 -10.99
C LEU A 6 4.24 -0.13 -12.32
N PRO A 7 3.27 0.67 -12.80
CA PRO A 7 2.69 0.50 -14.12
C PRO A 7 3.78 0.58 -15.22
N VAL A 8 3.56 -0.10 -16.35
CA VAL A 8 4.48 0.04 -17.51
C VAL A 8 4.28 1.40 -18.20
N ASP A 9 3.03 1.84 -18.30
CA ASP A 9 2.67 3.17 -18.77
C ASP A 9 2.80 4.19 -17.63
N ARG A 10 3.53 5.28 -17.87
CA ARG A 10 3.72 6.37 -16.90
C ARG A 10 2.43 6.99 -16.40
N ALA A 11 1.35 6.98 -17.20
CA ALA A 11 0.03 7.46 -16.81
C ALA A 11 -0.92 6.35 -16.32
N GLY A 12 -0.42 5.12 -16.18
CA GLY A 12 -1.23 3.92 -16.00
C GLY A 12 -1.73 3.65 -14.58
N VAL A 13 -1.29 4.40 -13.57
CA VAL A 13 -1.55 4.07 -12.15
C VAL A 13 -3.04 3.99 -11.80
N GLU A 14 -3.85 4.91 -12.34
CA GLU A 14 -5.29 4.96 -12.07
C GLU A 14 -6.02 3.78 -12.74
N SER A 15 -5.61 3.42 -13.96
CA SER A 15 -6.12 2.24 -14.69
C SER A 15 -5.79 0.95 -13.95
N VAL A 16 -4.57 0.83 -13.42
CA VAL A 16 -4.15 -0.31 -12.61
C VAL A 16 -4.96 -0.36 -11.30
N LYS A 17 -5.09 0.77 -10.60
CA LYS A 17 -5.86 0.86 -9.34
C LYS A 17 -7.33 0.48 -9.53
N GLY A 18 -7.96 0.90 -10.63
CA GLY A 18 -9.35 0.57 -10.93
C GLY A 18 -9.60 -0.92 -11.23
N LYS A 19 -8.57 -1.67 -11.63
CA LYS A 19 -8.63 -3.11 -11.93
C LYS A 19 -8.08 -3.99 -10.80
N LEU A 20 -7.42 -3.38 -9.82
CA LEU A 20 -6.72 -4.11 -8.78
C LEU A 20 -7.70 -4.64 -7.74
N THR A 21 -8.00 -5.93 -7.82
CA THR A 21 -8.74 -6.66 -6.79
C THR A 21 -7.76 -7.38 -5.84
N LEU A 22 -8.27 -7.88 -4.71
CA LEU A 22 -7.47 -8.71 -3.81
C LEU A 22 -6.97 -9.99 -4.50
N GLU A 23 -7.76 -10.56 -5.40
CA GLU A 23 -7.38 -11.74 -6.18
C GLU A 23 -6.25 -11.43 -7.16
N GLU A 24 -6.39 -10.35 -7.94
CA GLU A 24 -5.34 -9.91 -8.88
C GLU A 24 -4.05 -9.55 -8.13
N PHE A 25 -4.16 -8.88 -6.98
CA PHE A 25 -3.01 -8.60 -6.13
C PHE A 25 -2.32 -9.88 -5.65
N ARG A 26 -3.06 -10.87 -5.16
CA ARG A 26 -2.49 -12.17 -4.74
C ARG A 26 -1.84 -12.92 -5.90
N LYS A 27 -2.45 -12.88 -7.09
CA LYS A 27 -1.90 -13.48 -8.31
C LYS A 27 -0.59 -12.83 -8.73
N LEU A 28 -0.48 -11.50 -8.65
CA LEU A 28 0.78 -10.78 -8.89
C LEU A 28 1.87 -11.25 -7.91
N LEU A 29 1.53 -11.36 -6.62
CA LEU A 29 2.46 -11.80 -5.59
C LEU A 29 2.92 -13.26 -5.76
N TYR A 30 2.03 -14.15 -6.20
CA TYR A 30 2.36 -15.55 -6.48
C TYR A 30 3.33 -15.70 -7.66
N ASN A 31 3.23 -14.81 -8.65
CA ASN A 31 4.08 -14.83 -9.84
C ASN A 31 5.43 -14.13 -9.66
N LEU A 32 5.69 -13.52 -8.49
CA LEU A 32 6.99 -12.94 -8.19
C LEU A 32 8.07 -14.03 -8.15
N ARG A 33 9.23 -13.72 -8.71
CA ARG A 33 10.42 -14.58 -8.70
C ARG A 33 11.58 -13.81 -8.12
N GLU A 34 12.42 -14.51 -7.37
CA GLU A 34 13.69 -13.95 -6.92
C GLU A 34 14.60 -13.71 -8.12
N ALA A 35 15.18 -12.50 -8.18
CA ALA A 35 16.11 -12.09 -9.23
C ALA A 35 17.03 -10.98 -8.70
N THR A 36 18.24 -10.89 -9.25
CA THR A 36 19.12 -9.74 -9.01
C THR A 36 18.60 -8.54 -9.80
N VAL A 37 18.13 -7.51 -9.08
CA VAL A 37 17.54 -6.30 -9.66
C VAL A 37 18.24 -5.05 -9.11
N GLN A 38 18.63 -4.13 -9.99
CA GLN A 38 19.04 -2.79 -9.61
C GLN A 38 17.79 -1.92 -9.37
N VAL A 39 17.55 -1.57 -8.11
CA VAL A 39 16.35 -0.84 -7.68
C VAL A 39 16.66 0.64 -7.48
N HIS A 40 15.86 1.50 -8.11
CA HIS A 40 15.79 2.94 -7.84
C HIS A 40 14.40 3.26 -7.29
N LEU A 41 14.35 3.61 -6.01
CA LEU A 41 13.12 3.95 -5.29
C LEU A 41 13.33 5.31 -4.61
N PRO A 42 12.45 6.32 -4.82
CA PRO A 42 12.56 7.59 -4.12
C PRO A 42 12.36 7.41 -2.61
N ARG A 43 13.02 8.26 -1.83
CA ARG A 43 12.60 8.51 -0.44
C ARG A 43 11.24 9.18 -0.47
N PHE A 44 10.33 8.78 0.41
CA PHE A 44 9.05 9.46 0.54
C PHE A 44 8.51 9.39 1.95
N LYS A 45 7.72 10.40 2.30
CA LYS A 45 6.92 10.45 3.51
C LYS A 45 5.49 10.80 3.13
N LEU A 46 4.55 9.98 3.57
CA LEU A 46 3.12 10.19 3.42
C LEU A 46 2.54 10.31 4.82
N GLU A 47 1.84 11.41 5.08
CA GLU A 47 1.08 11.64 6.29
C GLU A 47 -0.32 12.09 5.86
N GLU A 48 -1.31 11.24 6.10
CA GLU A 48 -2.68 11.47 5.65
C GLU A 48 -3.65 11.25 6.81
N GLU A 49 -4.68 12.10 6.85
CA GLU A 49 -5.78 12.00 7.80
C GLU A 49 -7.11 12.01 7.05
N TYR A 50 -7.93 11.00 7.31
CA TYR A 50 -9.23 10.82 6.67
C TYR A 50 -10.35 10.86 7.70
N LYS A 51 -11.35 11.69 7.42
CA LYS A 51 -12.66 11.66 8.08
C LYS A 51 -13.59 10.71 7.33
N LEU A 52 -13.83 9.55 7.92
CA LEU A 52 -14.47 8.43 7.25
C LEU A 52 -16.00 8.48 7.29
N LYS A 53 -16.62 9.40 8.05
CA LYS A 53 -18.08 9.61 8.04
C LYS A 53 -18.66 9.83 6.63
N LYS A 54 -17.88 10.40 5.70
CA LYS A 54 -18.30 10.62 4.30
C LYS A 54 -17.98 9.48 3.35
N VAL A 55 -17.12 8.54 3.78
CA VAL A 55 -16.59 7.45 2.94
C VAL A 55 -17.32 6.14 3.26
N LEU A 56 -17.43 5.80 4.55
CA LEU A 56 -18.03 4.55 5.02
C LEU A 56 -19.49 4.34 4.58
N PRO A 57 -20.35 5.37 4.49
CA PRO A 57 -21.68 5.21 3.93
C PRO A 57 -21.69 4.75 2.47
N LYS A 58 -20.70 5.17 1.67
CA LYS A 58 -20.59 4.79 0.25
C LYS A 58 -20.29 3.29 0.06
N VAL A 59 -19.83 2.63 1.11
CA VAL A 59 -19.56 1.18 1.14
C VAL A 59 -20.53 0.42 2.05
N GLY A 60 -21.67 1.03 2.40
CA GLY A 60 -22.79 0.40 3.12
C GLY A 60 -22.79 0.57 4.63
N ILE A 61 -21.76 1.18 5.22
CA ILE A 61 -21.67 1.45 6.66
C ILE A 61 -22.22 2.85 6.93
N GLN A 62 -23.54 2.95 7.04
CA GLN A 62 -24.23 4.25 7.21
C GLN A 62 -25.03 4.36 8.52
N LYS A 63 -25.70 3.29 8.95
CA LYS A 63 -26.63 3.33 10.10
C LYS A 63 -25.94 3.77 11.40
N VAL A 64 -24.69 3.36 11.58
CA VAL A 64 -23.88 3.71 12.76
C VAL A 64 -23.69 5.22 12.94
N PHE A 65 -23.83 6.02 11.87
CA PHE A 65 -23.69 7.48 11.91
C PHE A 65 -25.02 8.23 12.09
N ASP A 66 -26.15 7.53 12.06
CA ASP A 66 -27.49 8.12 12.13
C ASP A 66 -28.06 7.94 13.55
N LYS A 67 -28.37 9.06 14.22
CA LYS A 67 -28.92 9.08 15.59
C LYS A 67 -30.20 8.27 15.75
N SER A 68 -31.00 8.14 14.70
CA SER A 68 -32.31 7.45 14.73
C SER A 68 -32.22 5.98 14.31
N GLN A 69 -31.14 5.57 13.63
CA GLN A 69 -30.99 4.22 13.07
C GLN A 69 -29.84 3.44 13.70
N ALA A 70 -28.91 4.10 14.40
CA ALA A 70 -27.78 3.45 15.05
C ALA A 70 -28.27 2.51 16.16
N ASP A 71 -27.79 1.27 16.13
CA ASP A 71 -27.98 0.32 17.21
C ASP A 71 -26.60 -0.15 17.69
N LEU A 72 -26.10 0.53 18.72
CA LEU A 72 -24.85 0.21 19.41
C LEU A 72 -25.12 -0.34 20.82
N SER A 73 -26.28 -0.95 21.02
CA SER A 73 -26.71 -1.52 22.32
C SER A 73 -25.78 -2.60 22.86
N GLY A 74 -24.98 -3.25 22.01
CA GLY A 74 -23.90 -4.14 22.44
C GLY A 74 -22.79 -3.46 23.27
N ILE A 75 -22.72 -2.12 23.30
CA ILE A 75 -21.72 -1.36 24.06
C ILE A 75 -22.25 -0.96 25.46
N ASN A 76 -23.44 -0.36 25.54
CA ASN A 76 -23.98 0.20 26.78
C ASN A 76 -25.38 -0.31 27.16
N GLY A 77 -25.97 -1.23 26.41
CA GLY A 77 -27.32 -1.75 26.63
C GLY A 77 -28.46 -0.86 26.14
N GLY A 78 -28.18 0.35 25.63
CA GLY A 78 -29.16 1.32 25.14
C GLY A 78 -29.06 1.58 23.62
N ARG A 79 -30.00 2.36 23.08
CA ARG A 79 -30.01 2.81 21.67
C ARG A 79 -29.80 4.32 21.54
N ASP A 80 -29.08 4.90 22.49
CA ASP A 80 -28.76 6.32 22.60
C ASP A 80 -27.36 6.67 22.07
N LEU A 81 -26.58 5.65 21.67
CA LEU A 81 -25.24 5.81 21.10
C LEU A 81 -25.27 5.77 19.56
N PHE A 82 -24.51 6.69 18.96
CA PHE A 82 -24.21 6.73 17.54
C PHE A 82 -22.77 7.20 17.35
N VAL A 83 -22.17 6.85 16.20
CA VAL A 83 -20.83 7.29 15.83
C VAL A 83 -20.92 8.69 15.22
N ASP A 84 -20.28 9.68 15.82
CA ASP A 84 -20.24 11.01 15.21
C ASP A 84 -19.20 11.11 14.09
N GLU A 85 -17.98 10.59 14.30
CA GLU A 85 -16.92 10.59 13.29
C GLU A 85 -16.00 9.38 13.48
N VAL A 86 -15.37 8.94 12.40
CA VAL A 86 -14.25 8.00 12.44
C VAL A 86 -13.06 8.65 11.78
N VAL A 87 -12.04 8.96 12.57
CA VAL A 87 -10.80 9.58 12.08
C VAL A 87 -9.75 8.49 11.90
N HIS A 88 -9.21 8.38 10.69
CA HIS A 88 -8.10 7.49 10.37
C HIS A 88 -6.88 8.32 9.95
N LYS A 89 -5.83 8.31 10.77
CA LYS A 89 -4.56 8.97 10.49
C LYS A 89 -3.46 7.92 10.31
N ALA A 90 -2.69 8.04 9.23
CA ALA A 90 -1.61 7.12 8.91
C ALA A 90 -0.36 7.88 8.46
N VAL A 91 0.80 7.39 8.88
CA VAL A 91 2.11 7.91 8.47
C VAL A 91 2.96 6.76 7.95
N VAL A 92 3.54 6.94 6.77
CA VAL A 92 4.52 6.02 6.18
C VAL A 92 5.73 6.82 5.75
N GLU A 93 6.89 6.44 6.21
CA GLU A 93 8.17 7.03 5.84
C GLU A 93 9.09 5.94 5.31
N VAL A 94 9.64 6.16 4.12
CA VAL A 94 10.57 5.25 3.44
C VAL A 94 11.85 6.00 3.16
N ASN A 95 12.93 5.52 3.78
CA ASN A 95 14.29 6.02 3.66
C ASN A 95 15.27 4.83 3.55
N GLU A 96 16.55 5.12 3.35
CA GLU A 96 17.62 4.12 3.20
C GLU A 96 18.03 3.50 4.53
N GLU A 97 17.77 4.15 5.66
CA GLU A 97 18.09 3.64 7.00
C GLU A 97 17.30 2.37 7.34
N GLY A 98 16.09 2.20 6.77
CA GLY A 98 15.36 0.93 6.82
C GLY A 98 16.00 -0.24 6.05
N SER A 99 17.09 0.01 5.31
CA SER A 99 17.83 -0.95 4.47
C SER A 99 19.36 -0.78 4.58
N GLU A 100 19.86 -0.16 5.66
CA GLU A 100 21.29 0.15 5.84
C GLU A 100 22.20 -1.09 5.92
N ALA A 101 21.64 -2.29 6.12
CA ALA A 101 22.41 -3.53 6.26
C ALA A 101 22.89 -4.16 4.93
N ALA A 102 22.47 -3.68 3.75
CA ALA A 102 22.75 -4.37 2.48
C ALA A 102 23.75 -3.68 1.54
N ALA A 103 24.16 -2.43 1.82
CA ALA A 103 24.96 -1.64 0.88
C ALA A 103 26.48 -1.89 0.93
N VAL A 104 27.00 -2.73 1.83
CA VAL A 104 28.46 -2.81 2.10
C VAL A 104 29.16 -4.02 1.44
N THR A 105 28.45 -5.00 0.87
CA THR A 105 29.12 -6.20 0.33
C THR A 105 28.65 -6.59 -1.06
N GLY A 106 29.55 -6.47 -2.04
CA GLY A 106 29.36 -7.10 -3.35
C GLY A 106 30.40 -6.69 -4.39
N VAL A 107 31.60 -7.29 -4.33
CA VAL A 107 32.46 -7.39 -5.52
C VAL A 107 31.68 -8.21 -6.55
N VAL A 108 31.17 -7.56 -7.60
CA VAL A 108 30.50 -8.25 -8.71
C VAL A 108 31.58 -8.81 -9.64
N ILE A 109 31.86 -10.10 -9.52
CA ILE A 109 32.59 -10.84 -10.56
C ILE A 109 31.61 -11.00 -11.74
N ASN A 110 31.74 -10.14 -12.74
CA ASN A 110 30.97 -10.23 -13.98
C ASN A 110 31.45 -11.44 -14.80
N THR A 111 30.69 -12.54 -14.76
CA THR A 111 30.72 -13.53 -15.84
C THR A 111 29.95 -12.96 -17.04
N ARG A 112 30.52 -13.08 -18.24
CA ARG A 112 29.99 -12.54 -19.50
C ARG A 112 28.67 -13.22 -19.90
N THR A 113 27.56 -12.83 -19.28
CA THR A 113 26.22 -13.05 -19.84
C THR A 113 25.76 -11.80 -20.58
N ILE A 114 25.19 -11.99 -21.76
CA ILE A 114 24.68 -10.92 -22.63
C ILE A 114 23.40 -10.38 -22.00
N GLY A 115 23.52 -9.35 -21.15
CA GLY A 115 22.39 -8.67 -20.53
C GLY A 115 22.76 -8.17 -19.14
N GLY A 116 22.76 -6.85 -18.93
CA GLY A 116 22.99 -6.25 -17.61
C GLY A 116 21.91 -6.66 -16.59
N PRO A 117 22.08 -6.28 -15.31
CA PRO A 117 21.09 -6.59 -14.28
C PRO A 117 19.73 -5.99 -14.64
N LEU A 118 18.65 -6.69 -14.29
CA LEU A 118 17.30 -6.15 -14.42
C LEU A 118 17.20 -4.83 -13.66
N GLN A 119 16.60 -3.80 -14.25
CA GLN A 119 16.43 -2.50 -13.60
C GLN A 119 14.97 -2.30 -13.22
N PHE A 120 14.73 -1.87 -11.98
CA PHE A 120 13.44 -1.41 -11.51
C PHE A 120 13.59 0.04 -11.06
N ARG A 121 12.96 0.98 -11.76
CA ARG A 121 13.03 2.40 -11.44
C ARG A 121 11.63 2.95 -11.27
N ALA A 122 11.25 3.22 -10.03
CA ALA A 122 10.02 3.94 -9.73
C ALA A 122 10.24 5.43 -10.04
N ASP A 123 10.08 5.84 -11.30
CA ASP A 123 10.26 7.23 -11.79
C ASP A 123 8.95 7.94 -12.16
N HIS A 124 7.82 7.32 -11.84
CA HIS A 124 6.48 7.83 -12.11
C HIS A 124 5.49 7.21 -11.12
N PRO A 125 4.22 7.64 -11.09
CA PRO A 125 3.29 7.21 -10.05
C PRO A 125 3.17 5.69 -9.88
N PHE A 126 3.28 5.22 -8.64
CA PHE A 126 3.26 3.80 -8.29
C PHE A 126 2.40 3.53 -7.06
N LEU A 127 1.99 2.28 -6.89
CA LEU A 127 1.32 1.80 -5.67
C LEU A 127 2.31 1.05 -4.79
N PHE A 128 2.16 1.16 -3.48
CA PHE A 128 2.90 0.34 -2.53
C PHE A 128 1.95 -0.33 -1.54
N PHE A 129 2.40 -1.48 -1.04
CA PHE A 129 1.68 -2.31 -0.08
C PHE A 129 2.65 -2.79 0.99
N ILE A 130 2.32 -2.56 2.26
CA ILE A 130 3.04 -3.15 3.39
C ILE A 130 2.18 -4.26 3.94
N ARG A 131 2.74 -5.47 3.95
CA ARG A 131 2.00 -6.69 4.32
C ARG A 131 2.73 -7.54 5.34
N ASN A 132 1.94 -8.24 6.15
CA ASN A 132 2.45 -9.35 6.96
C ASN A 132 2.58 -10.58 6.06
N THR A 133 3.79 -11.08 5.85
CA THR A 133 4.04 -12.24 4.98
C THR A 133 3.58 -13.56 5.57
N ARG A 134 3.40 -13.64 6.90
CA ARG A 134 2.93 -14.84 7.58
C ARG A 134 1.42 -15.01 7.50
N THR A 135 0.67 -13.92 7.71
CA THR A 135 -0.80 -13.95 7.70
C THR A 135 -1.39 -13.57 6.34
N GLY A 136 -0.64 -12.84 5.51
CA GLY A 136 -1.13 -12.27 4.25
C GLY A 136 -1.88 -10.95 4.42
N ASP A 137 -1.96 -10.41 5.64
CA ASP A 137 -2.68 -9.18 5.94
C ASP A 137 -2.02 -7.95 5.30
N LEU A 138 -2.84 -7.08 4.72
CA LEU A 138 -2.44 -5.76 4.26
C LEU A 138 -2.49 -4.79 5.43
N LEU A 139 -1.32 -4.27 5.82
CA LEU A 139 -1.18 -3.31 6.92
C LEU A 139 -1.29 -1.87 6.41
N PHE A 140 -0.67 -1.59 5.26
CA PHE A 140 -0.74 -0.30 4.59
C PHE A 140 -0.87 -0.49 3.08
N MET A 141 -1.56 0.44 2.46
CA MET A 141 -1.62 0.62 1.01
C MET A 141 -1.60 2.11 0.70
N GLY A 142 -0.91 2.49 -0.36
CA GLY A 142 -0.86 3.88 -0.77
C GLY A 142 -0.34 4.06 -2.18
N GLN A 143 -0.44 5.30 -2.65
CA GLN A 143 -0.02 5.72 -3.98
C GLN A 143 0.96 6.88 -3.81
N VAL A 144 2.10 6.79 -4.48
CA VAL A 144 3.08 7.87 -4.54
C VAL A 144 2.96 8.52 -5.91
N ASN A 145 2.65 9.81 -5.95
CA ASN A 145 2.43 10.57 -7.19
C ASN A 145 3.57 11.54 -7.54
N ARG A 146 4.34 11.97 -6.54
CA ARG A 146 5.51 12.83 -6.71
C ARG A 146 6.74 11.96 -6.52
N VAL A 147 7.55 11.88 -7.55
CA VAL A 147 8.75 11.06 -7.61
C VAL A 147 9.94 11.95 -7.88
#